data_AF-A0A151SRF8-F1
#
_entry.id   AF-A0A151SRF8-F1
#
_cell.length_a   1.000
_cell.length_b   1.000
_cell.length_c   1.000
_cell.angle_alpha   90.00
_cell.angle_beta   90.00
_cell.angle_gamma   90.00
#
_symmetry.space_group_name_H-M   'P 1'
#
loop_
_entity.id
_entity.type
_entity.pdbx_description
1 polymer ?
#
loop_
_entity_poly.entity_id
_entity_poly.type
_entity_poly.pdbx_seq_one_letter_code
_entity_poly.pdbx_strand_id
1 'polypeptide(L)'
;MHLATLIRAKESDLKRVNHSSSRARAIASHQEATGMPQLDFSCRILVIGKTGVGKSATINSIFGQAKTITGAFQPATNCIQEVVGNINGLNITFIDTPGFLPSSTNNMKRNKRIMLSIKRFIRKSPPDIVLYFERLDFINAGYVDFPLLKLVTEVFGSAIWFNTIIVMTHSSSAIPDGPDGYTFNYESYISHCTNIIQQHIHQAVLDSRLENPVLLVENHSQCPKNIMANNARIPSLPHLLSSLLRHRPVSNLSGNDDEIEEILLSEKDEEDEYDQLPPIRILTKSQFEQLPEPLKKDYLDEMDYRETLYLKKQLKEDFRRHKEKFHLTEEKFLNSDNPDDPQPTPEPVLLPDMAVPPSFDSDCHSHRYRCLVSNEQWLVRPVLDPQGWDHDVGFDGINLETTTEIKKNVYTSVVGQMNKNKQDFSVQSECAAAYVDPCGPTYSMGVDVQSSGKDLVCTIHSNTKIKNIKHNIADCGVSLTSFAKKYYVGAKLEDTVFVGKRLKFVLNAGRMEGAGQMAYGGSFEANFRGEDYPVRNDNVSLTMTVLSLNKEMVLSGSLQSEFRLSRSLRASVSANLNSRKMGQICIKTSSSEHLQIASVALFSIFKFLSRRKETRNLVNEVMD
;
A
#
# COMPACT_ATOMS: atom_id res chain seq x y z
N MET A 1 26.95 -31.14 -25.36
CA MET A 1 25.98 -32.27 -25.38
C MET A 1 25.22 -32.46 -24.06
N HIS A 2 25.83 -32.29 -22.87
CA HIS A 2 25.14 -32.53 -21.57
C HIS A 2 24.04 -31.52 -21.17
N LEU A 3 24.19 -30.24 -21.52
CA LEU A 3 23.24 -29.18 -21.08
C LEU A 3 21.88 -29.28 -21.80
N ALA A 4 21.90 -29.60 -23.10
CA ALA A 4 20.69 -29.77 -23.89
C ALA A 4 19.85 -30.98 -23.43
N THR A 5 20.51 -32.04 -22.96
CA THR A 5 19.84 -33.24 -22.41
C THR A 5 19.20 -32.95 -21.05
N LEU A 6 19.84 -32.13 -20.20
CA LEU A 6 19.30 -31.71 -18.92
C LEU A 6 18.08 -30.79 -19.06
N ILE A 7 18.10 -29.86 -20.02
CA ILE A 7 16.95 -28.99 -20.32
C ILE A 7 15.76 -29.83 -20.82
N ARG A 8 16.03 -30.79 -21.72
CA ARG A 8 14.99 -31.66 -22.28
C ARG A 8 14.37 -32.61 -21.24
N ALA A 9 15.15 -33.09 -20.28
CA ALA A 9 14.66 -33.89 -19.14
C ALA A 9 13.77 -33.06 -18.19
N LYS A 10 14.17 -31.82 -17.89
CA LYS A 10 13.42 -30.91 -17.01
C LYS A 10 12.09 -30.49 -17.64
N GLU A 11 12.06 -30.31 -18.97
CA GLU A 11 10.85 -29.99 -19.73
C GLU A 11 9.87 -31.18 -19.78
N SER A 12 10.37 -32.42 -19.84
CA SER A 12 9.53 -33.62 -19.76
C SER A 12 8.90 -33.84 -18.39
N ASP A 13 9.60 -33.49 -17.30
CA ASP A 13 9.05 -33.57 -15.93
C ASP A 13 7.99 -32.49 -15.68
N LEU A 14 8.23 -31.25 -16.14
CA LEU A 14 7.23 -30.16 -16.12
C LEU A 14 5.98 -30.50 -16.93
N LYS A 15 6.12 -31.13 -18.10
CA LYS A 15 4.98 -31.61 -18.90
C LYS A 15 4.25 -32.77 -18.21
N ARG A 16 4.95 -33.71 -17.55
CA ARG A 16 4.33 -34.79 -16.77
C ARG A 16 3.49 -34.28 -15.60
N VAL A 17 3.97 -33.28 -14.87
CA VAL A 17 3.26 -32.65 -13.74
C VAL A 17 2.05 -31.82 -14.22
N ASN A 18 2.17 -31.12 -15.35
CA ASN A 18 1.05 -30.38 -15.93
C ASN A 18 -0.03 -31.31 -16.51
N HIS A 19 0.35 -32.47 -17.07
CA HIS A 19 -0.60 -33.48 -17.53
C HIS A 19 -1.31 -34.21 -16.39
N SER A 20 -0.66 -34.43 -15.24
CA SER A 20 -1.35 -35.02 -14.07
C SER A 20 -2.34 -34.05 -13.43
N SER A 21 -1.99 -32.77 -13.32
CA SER A 21 -2.85 -31.69 -12.81
C SER A 21 -4.08 -31.42 -13.69
N SER A 22 -3.90 -31.34 -15.01
CA SER A 22 -5.00 -31.14 -15.96
C SER A 22 -5.93 -32.36 -16.03
N ARG A 23 -5.38 -33.58 -15.98
CA ARG A 23 -6.16 -34.81 -15.93
C ARG A 23 -6.93 -34.94 -14.60
N ALA A 24 -6.33 -34.56 -13.47
CA ALA A 24 -7.02 -34.54 -12.19
C ALA A 24 -8.19 -33.54 -12.17
N ARG A 25 -8.04 -32.34 -12.76
CA ARG A 25 -9.14 -31.37 -12.90
C ARG A 25 -10.26 -31.85 -13.82
N ALA A 26 -9.92 -32.48 -14.94
CA ALA A 26 -10.90 -33.04 -15.86
C ALA A 26 -11.65 -34.24 -15.25
N ILE A 27 -10.96 -35.04 -14.42
CA ILE A 27 -11.58 -36.13 -13.65
C ILE A 27 -12.49 -35.54 -12.56
N ALA A 28 -12.05 -34.49 -11.85
CA ALA A 28 -12.86 -33.83 -10.81
C ALA A 28 -14.12 -33.20 -11.40
N SER A 29 -14.04 -32.47 -12.52
CA SER A 29 -15.21 -31.88 -13.16
C SER A 29 -16.18 -32.93 -13.71
N HIS A 30 -15.66 -34.05 -14.20
CA HIS A 30 -16.49 -35.18 -14.64
C HIS A 30 -17.15 -35.89 -13.45
N GLN A 31 -16.46 -36.01 -12.31
CA GLN A 31 -17.00 -36.60 -11.08
C GLN A 31 -18.11 -35.72 -10.46
N GLU A 32 -17.89 -34.40 -10.43
CA GLU A 32 -18.90 -33.40 -10.02
C GLU A 32 -20.15 -33.43 -10.91
N ALA A 33 -19.99 -33.60 -12.23
CA ALA A 33 -21.10 -33.69 -13.18
C ALA A 33 -21.90 -35.01 -13.09
N THR A 34 -21.26 -36.11 -12.66
CA THR A 34 -21.89 -37.43 -12.56
C THR A 34 -22.65 -37.70 -11.25
N GLY A 35 -22.59 -36.79 -10.28
CA GLY A 35 -23.39 -36.90 -9.04
C GLY A 35 -23.05 -38.07 -8.12
N MET A 36 -21.87 -38.68 -8.25
CA MET A 36 -21.35 -39.72 -7.35
C MET A 36 -20.80 -39.10 -6.04
N PRO A 37 -20.76 -39.83 -4.91
CA PRO A 37 -21.09 -39.29 -3.59
C PRO A 37 -20.08 -38.29 -3.04
N GLN A 38 -20.57 -37.43 -2.13
CA GLN A 38 -19.79 -36.53 -1.27
C GLN A 38 -18.46 -37.17 -0.86
N LEU A 39 -17.36 -36.43 -1.01
CA LEU A 39 -16.06 -36.81 -0.44
C LEU A 39 -16.29 -37.28 1.01
N ASP A 40 -15.84 -38.49 1.36
CA ASP A 40 -15.90 -39.03 2.73
C ASP A 40 -14.85 -38.36 3.63
N PHE A 41 -14.76 -37.03 3.53
CA PHE A 41 -13.87 -36.21 4.32
C PHE A 41 -14.64 -35.70 5.53
N SER A 42 -14.38 -36.31 6.68
CA SER A 42 -14.87 -35.84 7.97
C SER A 42 -13.76 -35.06 8.69
N CYS A 43 -14.03 -33.83 9.12
CA CYS A 43 -13.10 -33.03 9.91
C CYS A 43 -13.63 -32.86 11.34
N ARG A 44 -12.77 -33.09 12.33
CA ARG A 44 -13.09 -32.97 13.75
C ARG A 44 -12.36 -31.81 14.38
N ILE A 45 -13.14 -30.91 14.96
CA ILE A 45 -12.63 -29.66 15.52
C ILE A 45 -12.88 -29.65 17.02
N LEU A 46 -11.80 -29.63 17.81
CA LEU A 46 -11.87 -29.48 19.26
C LEU A 46 -11.97 -28.01 19.63
N VAL A 47 -13.00 -27.65 20.40
CA VAL A 47 -13.21 -26.26 20.83
C VAL A 47 -12.89 -26.14 22.32
N ILE A 48 -11.87 -25.36 22.69
CA ILE A 48 -11.45 -25.14 24.08
C ILE A 48 -11.31 -23.64 24.37
N GLY A 49 -11.36 -23.26 25.65
CA GLY A 49 -11.25 -21.87 26.07
C GLY A 49 -12.02 -21.60 27.36
N LYS A 50 -11.93 -20.38 27.88
CA LYS A 50 -12.62 -20.02 29.14
C LYS A 50 -14.14 -20.08 29.03
N THR A 51 -14.82 -20.02 30.17
CA THR A 51 -16.27 -19.86 30.22
C THR A 51 -16.66 -18.46 29.75
N GLY A 52 -17.73 -18.36 28.96
CA GLY A 52 -18.28 -17.06 28.52
C GLY A 52 -17.57 -16.39 27.33
N VAL A 53 -16.58 -17.05 26.70
CA VAL A 53 -15.85 -16.50 25.54
C VAL A 53 -16.55 -16.69 24.19
N GLY A 54 -17.75 -17.29 24.15
CA GLY A 54 -18.50 -17.45 22.90
C GLY A 54 -18.24 -18.73 22.09
N LYS A 55 -17.65 -19.79 22.67
CA LYS A 55 -17.42 -21.10 22.02
C LYS A 55 -18.66 -21.65 21.29
N SER A 56 -19.73 -21.92 22.05
CA SER A 56 -20.99 -22.47 21.51
C SER A 56 -21.70 -21.49 20.57
N ALA A 57 -21.58 -20.18 20.82
CA ALA A 57 -22.11 -19.15 19.92
C ALA A 57 -21.43 -19.20 18.55
N THR A 58 -20.10 -19.38 18.50
CA THR A 58 -19.36 -19.53 17.25
C THR A 58 -19.72 -20.81 16.51
N ILE A 59 -19.94 -21.93 17.20
CA ILE A 59 -20.41 -23.18 16.58
C ILE A 59 -21.76 -22.95 15.88
N ASN A 60 -22.70 -22.25 16.54
CA ASN A 60 -23.99 -21.91 15.94
C ASN A 60 -23.85 -20.98 14.73
N SER A 61 -22.97 -19.96 14.83
CA SER A 61 -22.66 -19.05 13.72
C SER A 61 -22.09 -19.80 12.51
N ILE A 62 -21.17 -20.74 12.73
CA ILE A 62 -20.54 -21.53 11.66
C ILE A 62 -21.56 -22.42 10.95
N PHE A 63 -22.48 -23.06 11.67
CA PHE A 63 -23.54 -23.87 11.05
C PHE A 63 -24.71 -23.04 10.50
N GLY A 64 -24.78 -21.74 10.81
CA GLY A 64 -25.92 -20.89 10.48
C GLY A 64 -27.24 -21.31 11.16
N GLN A 65 -27.15 -22.13 12.21
CA GLN A 65 -28.29 -22.74 12.91
C GLN A 65 -28.00 -22.86 14.41
N ALA A 66 -29.04 -22.73 15.24
CA ALA A 66 -28.92 -22.91 16.68
C ALA A 66 -28.84 -24.40 17.05
N LYS A 67 -27.63 -24.97 17.01
CA LYS A 67 -27.37 -26.39 17.33
C LYS A 67 -26.91 -26.62 18.77
N THR A 68 -26.42 -25.58 19.44
CA THR A 68 -25.96 -25.61 20.83
C THR A 68 -26.68 -24.56 21.67
N ILE A 69 -26.88 -24.86 22.95
CA ILE A 69 -27.51 -23.93 23.90
C ILE A 69 -26.49 -22.87 24.31
N THR A 70 -26.86 -21.59 24.21
CA THR A 70 -26.04 -20.45 24.65
C THR A 70 -26.70 -19.73 25.82
N GLY A 71 -25.92 -19.37 26.84
CA GLY A 71 -26.40 -18.62 28.01
C GLY A 71 -25.45 -17.46 28.35
N ALA A 72 -26.03 -16.28 28.60
CA ALA A 72 -25.26 -15.06 28.92
C ALA A 72 -24.85 -14.99 30.41
N PHE A 73 -25.65 -15.57 31.32
CA PHE A 73 -25.50 -15.41 32.76
C PHE A 73 -25.09 -16.69 33.50
N GLN A 74 -25.20 -17.86 32.85
CA GLN A 74 -24.84 -19.15 33.45
C GLN A 74 -24.11 -20.03 32.42
N PRO A 75 -23.17 -20.90 32.84
CA PRO A 75 -22.52 -21.86 31.96
C PRO A 75 -23.56 -22.79 31.31
N ALA A 76 -23.72 -22.67 30.00
CA ALA A 76 -24.69 -23.47 29.24
C ALA A 76 -24.15 -24.88 28.91
N THR A 77 -22.83 -25.01 28.73
CA THR A 77 -22.17 -26.29 28.39
C THR A 77 -21.50 -26.89 29.62
N ASN A 78 -22.15 -27.89 30.23
CA ASN A 78 -21.68 -28.58 31.45
C ASN A 78 -21.01 -29.94 31.18
N CYS A 79 -21.13 -30.47 29.96
CA CYS A 79 -20.53 -31.72 29.51
C CYS A 79 -19.95 -31.56 28.10
N ILE A 80 -19.10 -32.50 27.67
CA ILE A 80 -18.55 -32.54 26.31
C ILE A 80 -19.67 -32.99 25.36
N GLN A 81 -19.86 -32.28 24.25
CA GLN A 81 -20.90 -32.55 23.27
C GLN A 81 -20.31 -32.59 21.86
N GLU A 82 -20.76 -33.54 21.04
CA GLU A 82 -20.43 -33.58 19.62
C GLU A 82 -21.55 -32.95 18.81
N VAL A 83 -21.19 -31.95 18.02
CA VAL A 83 -22.10 -31.20 17.16
C VAL A 83 -21.72 -31.47 15.72
N VAL A 84 -22.52 -32.30 15.06
CA VAL A 84 -22.28 -32.73 13.68
C VAL A 84 -23.09 -31.87 12.71
N GLY A 85 -22.49 -31.53 11.58
CA GLY A 85 -23.21 -30.92 10.48
C GLY A 85 -22.42 -30.90 9.18
N ASN A 86 -23.13 -30.61 8.09
CA ASN A 86 -22.53 -30.44 6.79
C ASN A 86 -22.35 -28.95 6.49
N ILE A 87 -21.14 -28.55 6.09
CA ILE A 87 -20.80 -27.18 5.69
C ILE A 87 -20.20 -27.27 4.28
N ASN A 88 -20.90 -26.72 3.28
CA ASN A 88 -20.47 -26.71 1.87
C ASN A 88 -20.06 -28.08 1.32
N GLY A 89 -20.74 -29.16 1.72
CA GLY A 89 -20.45 -30.53 1.28
C GLY A 89 -19.44 -31.29 2.16
N LEU A 90 -18.82 -30.64 3.16
CA LEU A 90 -17.91 -31.26 4.12
C LEU A 90 -18.64 -31.64 5.42
N ASN A 91 -18.44 -32.86 5.90
CA ASN A 91 -18.97 -33.29 7.19
C ASN A 91 -18.03 -32.82 8.31
N ILE A 92 -18.49 -31.88 9.13
CA ILE A 92 -17.73 -31.29 10.23
C ILE A 92 -18.35 -31.69 11.56
N THR A 93 -17.51 -32.15 12.48
CA THR A 93 -17.88 -32.49 13.85
C THR A 93 -17.14 -31.57 14.82
N PHE A 94 -17.86 -30.67 15.47
CA PHE A 94 -17.32 -29.88 16.56
C PHE A 94 -17.44 -30.65 17.88
N ILE A 95 -16.35 -30.71 18.64
CA ILE A 95 -16.33 -31.20 20.02
C ILE A 95 -16.44 -29.95 20.91
N ASP A 96 -17.67 -29.58 21.29
CA ASP A 96 -17.90 -28.47 22.22
C ASP A 96 -17.56 -28.92 23.64
N THR A 97 -16.84 -28.07 24.37
CA THR A 97 -16.32 -28.42 25.70
C THR A 97 -16.77 -27.43 26.77
N PRO A 98 -16.92 -27.88 28.04
CA PRO A 98 -17.14 -26.99 29.16
C PRO A 98 -16.01 -25.95 29.27
N GLY A 99 -16.38 -24.70 29.54
CA GLY A 99 -15.41 -23.61 29.65
C GLY A 99 -14.50 -23.73 30.86
N PHE A 100 -13.27 -23.24 30.73
CA PHE A 100 -12.34 -23.14 31.85
C PHE A 100 -12.69 -21.96 32.76
N LEU A 101 -12.45 -22.13 34.06
CA LEU A 101 -12.64 -21.09 35.07
C LEU A 101 -11.37 -20.23 35.20
N PRO A 102 -11.49 -18.96 35.66
CA PRO A 102 -10.35 -18.08 35.90
C PRO A 102 -9.31 -18.69 36.84
N SER A 103 -8.04 -18.30 36.66
CA SER A 103 -6.91 -18.84 37.41
C SER A 103 -6.99 -18.53 38.91
N SER A 104 -7.38 -19.53 39.70
CA SER A 104 -7.31 -19.55 41.17
C SER A 104 -7.00 -20.97 41.66
N THR A 105 -6.50 -21.12 42.90
CA THR A 105 -6.08 -22.43 43.45
C THR A 105 -7.17 -23.49 43.41
N ASN A 106 -8.43 -23.11 43.70
CA ASN A 106 -9.57 -24.02 43.64
C ASN A 106 -10.03 -24.29 42.20
N ASN A 107 -9.98 -23.28 41.34
CA ASN A 107 -10.38 -23.40 39.94
C ASN A 107 -9.42 -24.27 39.13
N MET A 108 -8.10 -24.23 39.41
CA MET A 108 -7.10 -25.06 38.72
C MET A 108 -7.36 -26.55 38.89
N LYS A 109 -7.74 -27.00 40.10
CA LYS A 109 -8.12 -28.41 40.33
C LYS A 109 -9.37 -28.82 39.54
N ARG A 110 -10.29 -27.88 39.31
CA ARG A 110 -11.52 -28.12 38.55
C ARG A 110 -11.25 -28.11 37.04
N ASN A 111 -10.46 -27.15 36.56
CA ASN A 111 -9.99 -27.08 35.18
C ASN A 111 -9.19 -28.33 34.81
N LYS A 112 -8.30 -28.81 35.68
CA LYS A 112 -7.56 -30.08 35.45
C LYS A 112 -8.51 -31.28 35.29
N ARG A 113 -9.59 -31.36 36.07
CA ARG A 113 -10.61 -32.41 35.91
C ARG A 113 -11.34 -32.32 34.56
N ILE A 114 -11.70 -31.11 34.12
CA ILE A 114 -12.33 -30.86 32.82
C ILE A 114 -11.36 -31.23 31.69
N MET A 115 -10.11 -30.78 31.73
CA MET A 115 -9.12 -31.08 30.71
C MET A 115 -8.80 -32.58 30.65
N LEU A 116 -8.78 -33.28 31.80
CA LEU A 116 -8.62 -34.75 31.82
C LEU A 116 -9.83 -35.50 31.25
N SER A 117 -11.05 -35.00 31.41
CA SER A 117 -12.22 -35.60 30.75
C SER A 117 -12.17 -35.39 29.23
N ILE A 118 -11.78 -34.18 28.79
CA ILE A 118 -11.55 -33.88 27.37
C ILE A 118 -10.45 -34.78 26.80
N LYS A 119 -9.30 -34.90 27.49
CA LYS A 119 -8.19 -35.77 27.08
C LYS A 119 -8.62 -37.22 26.92
N ARG A 120 -9.44 -37.73 27.85
CA ARG A 120 -9.99 -39.09 27.76
C ARG A 120 -10.93 -39.27 26.56
N PHE A 121 -11.72 -38.23 26.26
CA PHE A 121 -12.64 -38.22 25.13
C PHE A 121 -11.88 -38.27 23.79
N ILE A 122 -10.94 -37.35 23.59
CA ILE A 122 -10.17 -37.26 22.34
C ILE A 122 -9.16 -38.40 22.15
N ARG A 123 -8.82 -39.16 23.21
CA ARG A 123 -7.91 -40.30 23.10
C ARG A 123 -8.42 -41.40 22.16
N LYS A 124 -9.73 -41.65 22.16
CA LYS A 124 -10.32 -42.65 21.26
C LYS A 124 -10.33 -42.17 19.81
N SER A 125 -10.31 -40.86 19.61
CA SER A 125 -10.62 -40.26 18.34
C SER A 125 -10.15 -38.80 18.32
N PRO A 126 -8.91 -38.57 17.84
CA PRO A 126 -8.23 -37.29 17.97
C PRO A 126 -8.87 -36.20 17.09
N PRO A 127 -8.77 -34.91 17.50
CA PRO A 127 -9.19 -33.81 16.64
C PRO A 127 -8.14 -33.53 15.55
N ASP A 128 -8.61 -33.09 14.39
CA ASP A 128 -7.77 -32.62 13.28
C ASP A 128 -7.33 -31.17 13.52
N ILE A 129 -8.22 -30.34 14.07
CA ILE A 129 -8.02 -28.92 14.35
C ILE A 129 -8.42 -28.62 15.80
N VAL A 130 -7.67 -27.75 16.47
CA VAL A 130 -8.00 -27.22 17.79
C VAL A 130 -8.28 -25.72 17.66
N LEU A 131 -9.41 -25.26 18.20
CA LEU A 131 -9.73 -23.84 18.32
C LEU A 131 -9.62 -23.43 19.78
N TYR A 132 -8.67 -22.56 20.09
CA TYR A 132 -8.52 -21.97 21.42
C TYR A 132 -9.20 -20.59 21.46
N PHE A 133 -10.28 -20.47 22.23
CA PHE A 133 -11.08 -19.26 22.31
C PHE A 133 -10.68 -18.35 23.46
N GLU A 134 -10.51 -17.08 23.14
CA GLU A 134 -10.36 -15.98 24.09
C GLU A 134 -11.21 -14.78 23.65
N ARG A 135 -11.52 -13.87 24.57
CA ARG A 135 -12.22 -12.62 24.26
C ARG A 135 -11.23 -11.51 24.00
N LEU A 136 -11.34 -10.83 22.87
CA LEU A 136 -10.46 -9.71 22.51
C LEU A 136 -10.55 -8.58 23.54
N ASP A 137 -11.77 -8.22 23.94
CA ASP A 137 -12.08 -7.12 24.87
C ASP A 137 -11.67 -7.36 26.33
N PHE A 138 -11.11 -8.53 26.65
CA PHE A 138 -10.57 -8.86 27.98
C PHE A 138 -9.05 -8.90 28.03
N ILE A 139 -8.36 -8.82 26.88
CA ILE A 139 -6.90 -8.92 26.81
C ILE A 139 -6.30 -7.52 27.04
N ASN A 140 -6.09 -7.18 28.31
CA ASN A 140 -5.48 -5.92 28.74
C ASN A 140 -4.09 -6.16 29.38
N ALA A 141 -3.40 -5.09 29.78
CA ALA A 141 -2.09 -5.13 30.44
C ALA A 141 -2.03 -5.98 31.74
N GLY A 142 -3.18 -6.41 32.27
CA GLY A 142 -3.32 -7.34 33.41
C GLY A 142 -3.75 -8.76 33.03
N TYR A 143 -3.48 -9.23 31.81
CA TYR A 143 -3.82 -10.61 31.39
C TYR A 143 -2.98 -11.65 32.15
N VAL A 144 -3.60 -12.41 33.06
CA VAL A 144 -2.92 -13.40 33.95
C VAL A 144 -3.37 -14.84 33.65
N ASP A 145 -3.26 -15.26 32.40
CA ASP A 145 -3.68 -16.61 31.98
C ASP A 145 -2.55 -17.57 31.65
N PHE A 146 -1.31 -17.18 31.92
CA PHE A 146 -0.17 -18.09 31.91
C PHE A 146 -0.45 -19.41 32.66
N PRO A 147 -0.99 -19.42 33.89
CA PRO A 147 -1.19 -20.68 34.62
C PRO A 147 -2.18 -21.62 33.94
N LEU A 148 -3.18 -21.06 33.24
CA LEU A 148 -4.18 -21.84 32.52
C LEU A 148 -3.57 -22.45 31.24
N LEU A 149 -2.84 -21.66 30.45
CA LEU A 149 -2.16 -22.13 29.24
C LEU A 149 -1.07 -23.15 29.55
N LYS A 150 -0.35 -22.97 30.66
CA LYS A 150 0.58 -23.96 31.20
C LYS A 150 -0.15 -25.26 31.55
N LEU A 151 -1.29 -25.20 32.23
CA LEU A 151 -2.07 -26.40 32.56
C LEU A 151 -2.61 -27.11 31.30
N VAL A 152 -3.03 -26.37 30.26
CA VAL A 152 -3.41 -26.95 28.95
C VAL A 152 -2.24 -27.75 28.38
N THR A 153 -1.05 -27.16 28.38
CA THR A 153 0.17 -27.81 27.88
C THR A 153 0.57 -29.02 28.72
N GLU A 154 0.45 -28.95 30.05
CA GLU A 154 0.72 -30.07 30.95
C GLU A 154 -0.25 -31.25 30.75
N VAL A 155 -1.53 -30.96 30.50
CA VAL A 155 -2.56 -32.00 30.37
C VAL A 155 -2.56 -32.60 28.97
N PHE A 156 -2.61 -31.79 27.92
CA PHE A 156 -2.73 -32.27 26.53
C PHE A 156 -1.37 -32.57 25.87
N GLY A 157 -0.28 -31.99 26.40
CA GLY A 157 1.05 -32.04 25.80
C GLY A 157 1.28 -30.89 24.81
N SER A 158 2.54 -30.51 24.59
CA SER A 158 2.92 -29.43 23.66
C SER A 158 2.40 -29.62 22.25
N ALA A 159 2.20 -30.87 21.83
CA ALA A 159 1.73 -31.20 20.48
C ALA A 159 0.34 -30.65 20.15
N ILE A 160 -0.50 -30.37 21.16
CA ILE A 160 -1.84 -29.79 20.95
C ILE A 160 -1.77 -28.45 20.22
N TRP A 161 -0.68 -27.70 20.40
CA TRP A 161 -0.54 -26.36 19.86
C TRP A 161 -0.17 -26.33 18.37
N PHE A 162 0.39 -27.40 17.79
CA PHE A 162 0.72 -27.42 16.35
C PHE A 162 -0.52 -27.33 15.43
N ASN A 163 -1.66 -27.83 15.91
CA ASN A 163 -2.93 -27.77 15.18
C ASN A 163 -3.91 -26.76 15.81
N THR A 164 -3.40 -25.84 16.63
CA THR A 164 -4.25 -24.84 17.31
C THR A 164 -4.34 -23.53 16.52
N ILE A 165 -5.57 -23.08 16.31
CA ILE A 165 -5.91 -21.72 15.85
C ILE A 165 -6.42 -20.94 17.07
N ILE A 166 -5.88 -19.75 17.30
CA ILE A 166 -6.35 -18.84 18.35
C ILE A 166 -7.55 -18.06 17.82
N VAL A 167 -8.69 -18.19 18.47
CA VAL A 167 -9.94 -17.51 18.08
C VAL A 167 -10.23 -16.40 19.08
N MET A 168 -10.22 -15.15 18.61
CA MET A 168 -10.53 -13.96 19.42
C MET A 168 -11.95 -13.50 19.13
N THR A 169 -12.86 -13.71 20.07
CA THR A 169 -14.25 -13.29 19.97
C THR A 169 -14.44 -11.85 20.42
N HIS A 170 -15.62 -11.28 20.16
CA HIS A 170 -15.94 -9.87 20.44
C HIS A 170 -15.04 -8.92 19.65
N SER A 171 -14.69 -9.30 18.42
CA SER A 171 -13.79 -8.48 17.60
C SER A 171 -14.38 -7.10 17.29
N SER A 172 -15.71 -6.92 17.26
CA SER A 172 -16.30 -5.61 17.01
C SER A 172 -16.46 -4.72 18.25
N SER A 173 -16.02 -5.18 19.43
CA SER A 173 -16.08 -4.38 20.66
C SER A 173 -15.25 -3.10 20.56
N ALA A 174 -15.74 -2.04 21.22
CA ALA A 174 -14.98 -0.81 21.39
C ALA A 174 -13.67 -1.11 22.14
N ILE A 175 -12.56 -0.59 21.63
CA ILE A 175 -11.25 -0.72 22.27
C ILE A 175 -11.34 -0.04 23.64
N PRO A 176 -10.89 -0.67 24.73
CA PRO A 176 -10.86 -0.02 26.03
C PRO A 176 -9.99 1.23 25.96
N ASP A 177 -10.50 2.36 26.46
CA ASP A 177 -9.73 3.60 26.54
C ASP A 177 -8.46 3.34 27.35
N GLY A 178 -7.30 3.70 26.79
CA GLY A 178 -6.04 3.61 27.52
C GLY A 178 -6.12 4.45 28.80
N PRO A 179 -5.30 4.14 29.84
CA PRO A 179 -5.25 4.93 31.06
C PRO A 179 -4.97 6.44 30.85
N ASP A 180 -4.49 6.81 29.65
CA ASP A 180 -4.20 8.19 29.22
C ASP A 180 -5.27 8.80 28.28
N GLY A 181 -6.41 8.13 28.03
CA GLY A 181 -7.48 8.61 27.15
C GLY A 181 -7.16 8.61 25.64
N TYR A 182 -6.02 8.03 25.24
CA TYR A 182 -5.69 7.79 23.83
C TYR A 182 -6.27 6.46 23.35
N THR A 183 -6.95 6.49 22.19
CA THR A 183 -7.43 5.29 21.49
C THR A 183 -6.28 4.61 20.76
N PHE A 184 -6.02 3.33 21.04
CA PHE A 184 -5.14 2.52 20.19
C PHE A 184 -5.75 2.41 18.78
N ASN A 185 -4.91 2.38 17.74
CA ASN A 185 -5.36 1.88 16.44
C ASN A 185 -5.81 0.42 16.61
N TYR A 186 -6.95 0.06 16.04
CA TYR A 186 -7.57 -1.27 16.20
C TYR A 186 -6.61 -2.41 15.80
N GLU A 187 -5.87 -2.23 14.71
CA GLU A 187 -4.84 -3.19 14.27
C GLU A 187 -3.70 -3.32 15.27
N SER A 188 -3.25 -2.20 15.87
CA SER A 188 -2.21 -2.21 16.90
C SER A 188 -2.69 -2.90 18.18
N TYR A 189 -3.98 -2.76 18.54
CA TYR A 189 -4.57 -3.47 19.68
C TYR A 189 -4.62 -4.99 19.43
N ILE A 190 -5.09 -5.43 18.25
CA ILE A 190 -5.08 -6.86 17.89
C ILE A 190 -3.67 -7.44 17.90
N SER A 191 -2.70 -6.73 17.32
CA SER A 191 -1.30 -7.16 17.31
C SER A 191 -0.77 -7.29 18.74
N HIS A 192 -1.07 -6.33 19.61
CA HIS A 192 -0.71 -6.39 21.02
C HIS A 192 -1.32 -7.60 21.74
N CYS A 193 -2.63 -7.82 21.61
CA CYS A 193 -3.32 -8.96 22.23
C CYS A 193 -2.79 -10.32 21.71
N THR A 194 -2.53 -10.38 20.40
CA THR A 194 -1.93 -11.56 19.74
C THR A 194 -0.56 -11.87 20.31
N ASN A 195 0.31 -10.86 20.40
CA ASN A 195 1.65 -11.01 20.95
C ASN A 195 1.62 -11.47 22.41
N ILE A 196 0.69 -10.95 23.23
CA ILE A 196 0.52 -11.38 24.62
C ILE A 196 0.18 -12.87 24.68
N ILE A 197 -0.84 -13.34 23.96
CA ILE A 197 -1.24 -14.75 24.01
C ILE A 197 -0.14 -15.65 23.45
N GLN A 198 0.50 -15.24 22.35
CA GLN A 198 1.57 -15.99 21.72
C GLN A 198 2.78 -16.15 22.66
N GLN A 199 3.18 -15.08 23.33
CA GLN A 199 4.25 -15.11 24.34
C GLN A 199 3.95 -16.08 25.48
N HIS A 200 2.70 -16.11 25.96
CA HIS A 200 2.30 -17.05 27.00
C HIS A 200 2.32 -18.50 26.54
N ILE A 201 1.93 -18.78 25.28
CA ILE A 201 2.03 -20.10 24.67
C ILE A 201 3.50 -20.50 24.53
N HIS A 202 4.38 -19.62 24.03
CA HIS A 202 5.82 -19.86 23.93
C HIS A 202 6.43 -20.22 25.29
N GLN A 203 6.06 -19.47 26.35
CA GLN A 203 6.50 -19.76 27.71
C GLN A 203 5.98 -21.11 28.25
N ALA A 204 4.75 -21.50 27.86
CA ALA A 204 4.17 -22.78 28.29
C ALA A 204 4.76 -23.98 27.55
N VAL A 205 5.08 -23.82 26.26
CA VAL A 205 5.60 -24.87 25.37
C VAL A 205 7.12 -24.99 25.44
N LEU A 206 7.81 -23.91 25.84
CA LEU A 206 9.28 -23.76 25.78
C LEU A 206 9.84 -23.84 24.35
N ASP A 207 9.04 -23.44 23.35
CA ASP A 207 9.47 -23.30 21.94
C ASP A 207 8.94 -21.96 21.38
N SER A 208 9.86 -21.08 21.00
CA SER A 208 9.55 -19.76 20.44
C SER A 208 9.28 -19.79 18.93
N ARG A 209 9.50 -20.92 18.24
CA ARG A 209 9.30 -21.08 16.79
C ARG A 209 7.86 -21.42 16.43
N LEU A 210 7.05 -21.78 17.42
CA LEU A 210 5.65 -22.11 17.23
C LEU A 210 4.84 -20.83 17.02
N GLU A 211 4.24 -20.66 15.86
CA GLU A 211 3.29 -19.58 15.60
C GLU A 211 1.89 -20.14 15.37
N ASN A 212 0.94 -19.67 16.17
CA ASN A 212 -0.45 -20.09 16.05
C ASN A 212 -1.23 -19.06 15.23
N PRO A 213 -1.93 -19.46 14.15
CA PRO A 213 -2.76 -18.54 13.39
C PRO A 213 -3.86 -17.96 14.28
N VAL A 214 -4.17 -16.67 14.09
CA VAL A 214 -5.21 -15.95 14.82
C VAL A 214 -6.41 -15.70 13.92
N LEU A 215 -7.62 -15.95 14.44
CA LEU A 215 -8.89 -15.69 13.79
C LEU A 215 -9.74 -14.76 14.66
N LEU A 216 -10.19 -13.65 14.08
CA LEU A 216 -11.13 -12.73 14.72
C LEU A 216 -12.56 -13.16 14.43
N VAL A 217 -13.40 -13.18 15.47
CA VAL A 217 -14.80 -13.63 15.36
C VAL A 217 -15.74 -12.65 16.06
N GLU A 218 -16.81 -12.28 15.38
CA GLU A 218 -17.93 -11.55 15.98
C GLU A 218 -19.21 -12.38 15.82
N ASN A 219 -19.83 -12.71 16.96
CA ASN A 219 -21.07 -13.51 16.99
C ASN A 219 -22.30 -12.64 17.28
N HIS A 220 -22.12 -11.37 17.64
CA HIS A 220 -23.23 -10.50 17.95
C HIS A 220 -24.15 -10.32 16.74
N SER A 221 -25.47 -10.37 16.94
CA SER A 221 -26.45 -10.23 15.84
C SER A 221 -26.38 -8.87 15.14
N GLN A 222 -25.90 -7.85 15.87
CA GLN A 222 -25.63 -6.50 15.37
C GLN A 222 -24.19 -6.32 14.87
N CYS A 223 -23.41 -7.39 14.72
CA CYS A 223 -22.14 -7.33 13.99
C CYS A 223 -22.37 -6.55 12.70
N PRO A 224 -21.56 -5.52 12.39
CA PRO A 224 -21.64 -4.82 11.12
C PRO A 224 -21.50 -5.85 10.01
N LYS A 225 -22.63 -6.25 9.43
CA LYS A 225 -22.62 -7.07 8.24
C LYS A 225 -22.11 -6.14 7.17
N ASN A 226 -21.07 -6.58 6.49
CA ASN A 226 -20.72 -5.90 5.26
C ASN A 226 -22.00 -5.94 4.41
N ILE A 227 -22.62 -4.79 4.16
CA ILE A 227 -23.73 -4.64 3.19
C ILE A 227 -23.22 -4.98 1.76
N MET A 228 -21.99 -5.52 1.67
CA MET A 228 -21.18 -5.80 0.50
C MET A 228 -20.78 -7.28 0.40
N ALA A 229 -21.67 -8.20 0.77
CA ALA A 229 -21.70 -9.50 0.11
C ALA A 229 -22.56 -9.47 -1.18
N ASN A 230 -23.28 -8.37 -1.43
CA ASN A 230 -24.04 -8.14 -2.67
C ASN A 230 -23.96 -6.72 -3.24
N ASN A 231 -23.17 -5.85 -2.63
CA ASN A 231 -22.76 -4.61 -3.28
C ASN A 231 -21.28 -4.73 -3.58
N ALA A 232 -20.93 -5.00 -4.83
CA ALA A 232 -19.68 -4.48 -5.37
C ALA A 232 -19.54 -3.05 -4.85
N ARG A 233 -18.38 -2.68 -4.27
CA ARG A 233 -18.10 -1.26 -3.98
C ARG A 233 -18.20 -0.54 -5.31
N ILE A 234 -19.37 0.03 -5.60
CA ILE A 234 -19.53 0.95 -6.71
C ILE A 234 -18.58 2.09 -6.35
N PRO A 235 -17.53 2.35 -7.15
CA PRO A 235 -16.76 3.56 -6.95
C PRO A 235 -17.77 4.70 -7.00
N SER A 236 -17.88 5.42 -5.89
CA SER A 236 -18.87 6.48 -5.78
C SER A 236 -18.62 7.47 -6.91
N LEU A 237 -19.68 8.09 -7.44
CA LEU A 237 -19.53 9.08 -8.52
C LEU A 237 -18.48 10.17 -8.19
N PRO A 238 -18.30 10.62 -6.93
CA PRO A 238 -17.19 11.50 -6.54
C PRO A 238 -15.80 10.87 -6.67
N HIS A 239 -15.65 9.56 -6.48
CA HIS A 239 -14.38 8.86 -6.66
C HIS A 239 -14.00 8.79 -8.14
N LEU A 240 -14.97 8.49 -9.02
CA LEU A 240 -14.76 8.52 -10.47
C LEU A 240 -14.48 9.94 -10.98
N LEU A 241 -15.23 10.92 -10.48
CA LEU A 241 -15.01 12.33 -10.79
C LEU A 241 -13.64 12.82 -10.26
N SER A 242 -13.22 12.40 -9.07
CA SER A 242 -11.89 12.71 -8.55
C SER A 242 -10.79 12.08 -9.39
N SER A 243 -10.99 10.85 -9.88
CA SER A 243 -10.05 10.20 -10.82
C SER A 243 -9.97 10.94 -12.16
N LEU A 244 -11.09 11.45 -12.66
CA LEU A 244 -11.15 12.29 -13.87
C LEU A 244 -10.49 13.66 -13.67
N LEU A 245 -10.70 14.27 -12.50
CA LEU A 245 -10.16 15.58 -12.16
C LEU A 245 -8.67 15.55 -11.78
N ARG A 246 -8.09 14.39 -11.49
CA ARG A 246 -6.63 14.27 -11.30
C ARG A 246 -5.93 14.71 -12.58
N HIS A 247 -5.00 15.64 -12.45
CA HIS A 247 -4.07 15.95 -13.52
C HIS A 247 -3.25 14.70 -13.79
N ARG A 248 -3.48 14.04 -14.92
CA ARG A 248 -2.65 12.94 -15.39
C ARG A 248 -1.63 13.52 -16.35
N PRO A 249 -0.39 13.78 -15.90
CA PRO A 249 0.66 14.01 -16.86
C PRO A 249 0.81 12.69 -17.62
N VAL A 250 0.55 12.70 -18.93
CA VAL A 250 1.04 11.62 -19.79
C VAL A 250 2.55 11.60 -19.56
N SER A 251 3.01 10.59 -18.84
CA SER A 251 4.36 10.54 -18.32
C SER A 251 5.38 10.52 -19.46
N ASN A 252 6.34 11.45 -19.35
CA ASN A 252 7.74 11.33 -19.77
C ASN A 252 8.22 11.65 -21.19
N LEU A 253 7.50 12.31 -22.11
CA LEU A 253 8.13 12.62 -23.41
C LEU A 253 7.87 14.01 -24.05
N SER A 254 7.10 14.94 -23.46
CA SER A 254 7.15 16.35 -23.93
C SER A 254 6.57 17.42 -22.99
N GLY A 255 5.61 17.09 -22.13
CA GLY A 255 4.83 18.13 -21.42
C GLY A 255 5.58 18.90 -20.32
N ASN A 256 6.42 18.23 -19.52
CA ASN A 256 7.26 18.89 -18.52
C ASN A 256 8.51 19.52 -19.16
N ASP A 257 9.00 18.92 -20.25
CA ASP A 257 10.18 19.40 -20.95
C ASP A 257 9.87 20.71 -21.68
N ASP A 258 8.68 20.89 -22.25
CA ASP A 258 8.22 22.16 -22.83
C ASP A 258 8.19 23.29 -21.78
N GLU A 259 7.73 22.98 -20.55
CA GLU A 259 7.60 23.95 -19.46
C GLU A 259 8.98 24.37 -18.91
N ILE A 260 9.89 23.41 -18.76
CA ILE A 260 11.27 23.68 -18.38
C ILE A 260 12.02 24.36 -19.53
N GLU A 261 11.78 23.97 -20.77
CA GLU A 261 12.35 24.58 -21.97
C GLU A 261 11.95 26.05 -22.09
N GLU A 262 10.67 26.41 -21.89
CA GLU A 262 10.24 27.82 -21.91
C GLU A 262 10.92 28.66 -20.81
N ILE A 263 11.05 28.11 -19.60
CA ILE A 263 11.78 28.76 -18.50
C ILE A 263 13.24 28.99 -18.87
N LEU A 264 13.93 27.97 -19.40
CA LEU A 264 15.35 28.07 -19.77
C LEU A 264 15.60 28.91 -21.03
N LEU A 265 14.67 28.91 -21.99
CA LEU A 265 14.74 29.77 -23.18
C LEU A 265 14.62 31.24 -22.80
N SER A 266 13.85 31.56 -21.76
CA SER A 266 13.76 32.92 -21.21
C SER A 266 14.99 33.35 -20.41
N GLU A 267 15.99 32.48 -20.22
CA GLU A 267 17.28 32.73 -19.55
C GLU A 267 18.47 32.73 -20.53
N LYS A 268 18.21 32.66 -21.84
CA LYS A 268 19.26 32.62 -22.87
C LYS A 268 20.08 33.91 -22.99
N ASP A 269 19.53 35.04 -22.57
CA ASP A 269 20.13 36.36 -22.79
C ASP A 269 21.00 36.85 -21.61
N GLU A 270 21.07 36.09 -20.51
CA GLU A 270 21.95 36.39 -19.37
C GLU A 270 23.28 35.64 -19.55
N GLU A 271 24.42 36.36 -19.48
CA GLU A 271 25.75 35.75 -19.45
C GLU A 271 25.81 34.74 -18.29
N ASP A 272 26.42 33.57 -18.51
CA ASP A 272 26.47 32.52 -17.49
C ASP A 272 27.33 32.99 -16.30
N GLU A 273 26.66 33.55 -15.27
CA GLU A 273 27.23 34.17 -14.07
C GLU A 273 28.31 33.31 -13.39
N TYR A 274 28.18 31.99 -13.52
CA TYR A 274 29.16 31.02 -13.01
C TYR A 274 30.59 31.24 -13.54
N ASP A 275 30.76 31.56 -14.83
CA ASP A 275 32.08 31.70 -15.45
C ASP A 275 32.78 33.00 -15.05
N GLN A 276 32.03 33.95 -14.48
CA GLN A 276 32.55 35.23 -14.00
C GLN A 276 33.01 35.14 -12.54
N LEU A 277 32.76 34.03 -11.85
CA LEU A 277 33.14 33.86 -10.45
C LEU A 277 34.65 33.61 -10.31
N PRO A 278 35.33 34.27 -9.35
CA PRO A 278 36.74 33.99 -9.08
C PRO A 278 36.93 32.56 -8.56
N PRO A 279 38.08 31.91 -8.75
CA PRO A 279 38.31 30.56 -8.22
C PRO A 279 38.23 30.53 -6.68
N ILE A 280 37.46 29.58 -6.13
CA ILE A 280 37.35 29.36 -4.68
C ILE A 280 38.39 28.35 -4.21
N ARG A 281 39.00 28.63 -3.05
CA ARG A 281 39.85 27.66 -2.37
C ARG A 281 38.99 26.69 -1.57
N ILE A 282 38.98 25.42 -1.96
CA ILE A 282 38.30 24.37 -1.20
C ILE A 282 39.10 24.08 0.08
N LEU A 283 38.48 24.31 1.25
CA LEU A 283 39.12 24.10 2.54
C LEU A 283 39.07 22.62 2.94
N THR A 284 40.14 22.11 3.54
CA THR A 284 40.09 20.78 4.15
C THR A 284 39.25 20.81 5.43
N LYS A 285 38.73 19.65 5.85
CA LYS A 285 37.92 19.55 7.08
C LYS A 285 38.60 20.18 8.31
N SER A 286 39.91 19.98 8.44
CA SER A 286 40.72 20.57 9.52
C SER A 286 40.86 22.10 9.42
N GLN A 287 40.97 22.65 8.20
CA GLN A 287 41.05 24.10 7.97
C GLN A 287 39.69 24.77 8.21
N PHE A 288 38.61 24.08 7.84
CA PHE A 288 37.24 24.56 8.05
C PHE A 288 36.88 24.61 9.54
N GLU A 289 37.24 23.59 10.32
CA GLU A 289 36.97 23.54 11.76
C GLU A 289 37.66 24.68 12.54
N GLN A 290 38.82 25.16 12.06
CA GLN A 290 39.58 26.28 12.64
C GLN A 290 38.99 27.67 12.35
N LEU A 291 38.00 27.78 11.47
CA LEU A 291 37.38 29.07 11.15
C LEU A 291 36.44 29.56 12.26
N PRO A 292 36.28 30.88 12.42
CA PRO A 292 35.19 31.45 13.20
C PRO A 292 33.82 31.06 12.63
N GLU A 293 32.82 30.82 13.48
CA GLU A 293 31.44 30.46 13.08
C GLU A 293 30.78 31.36 11.99
N PRO A 294 30.90 32.71 12.02
CA PRO A 294 30.34 33.52 10.93
C PRO A 294 31.04 33.27 9.60
N LEU A 295 32.37 33.11 9.61
CA LEU A 295 33.15 32.87 8.40
C LEU A 295 32.94 31.44 7.84
N LYS A 296 32.65 30.47 8.72
CA LYS A 296 32.18 29.14 8.31
C LYS A 296 30.89 29.24 7.53
N LYS A 297 29.91 30.01 8.04
CA LYS A 297 28.61 30.20 7.39
C LYS A 297 28.78 30.87 6.02
N ASP A 298 29.57 31.94 5.94
CA ASP A 298 29.79 32.67 4.69
C ASP A 298 30.50 31.81 3.63
N TYR A 299 31.58 31.10 4.02
CA TYR A 299 32.28 30.16 3.13
C TYR A 299 31.35 29.08 2.60
N LEU A 300 30.55 28.53 3.51
CA LEU A 300 29.53 27.58 3.18
C LEU A 300 28.57 28.25 2.17
N ASP A 301 27.98 29.42 2.46
CA ASP A 301 26.92 30.03 1.64
C ASP A 301 27.41 30.33 0.22
N GLU A 302 28.66 30.77 0.09
CA GLU A 302 29.34 30.91 -1.20
C GLU A 302 29.44 29.57 -1.97
N MET A 303 29.69 28.46 -1.27
CA MET A 303 29.74 27.13 -1.89
C MET A 303 28.38 26.64 -2.40
N ASP A 304 27.30 26.90 -1.67
CA ASP A 304 25.92 26.53 -2.07
C ASP A 304 25.45 27.36 -3.28
N TYR A 305 25.82 28.64 -3.29
CA TYR A 305 25.55 29.54 -4.42
C TYR A 305 26.29 29.08 -5.69
N ARG A 306 27.60 28.77 -5.58
CA ARG A 306 28.39 28.22 -6.69
C ARG A 306 27.86 26.87 -7.18
N GLU A 307 27.45 25.98 -6.28
CA GLU A 307 26.82 24.71 -6.65
C GLU A 307 25.54 24.94 -7.44
N THR A 308 24.68 25.85 -6.97
CA THR A 308 23.40 26.16 -7.63
C THR A 308 23.62 26.75 -9.03
N LEU A 309 24.55 27.69 -9.19
CA LEU A 309 24.91 28.24 -10.50
C LEU A 309 25.55 27.20 -11.43
N TYR A 310 26.42 26.33 -10.89
CA TYR A 310 27.00 25.23 -11.65
C TYR A 310 25.92 24.28 -12.18
N LEU A 311 24.96 23.89 -11.33
CA LEU A 311 23.85 23.03 -11.71
C LEU A 311 22.93 23.69 -12.74
N LYS A 312 22.65 25.00 -12.62
CA LYS A 312 21.91 25.76 -13.64
C LYS A 312 22.63 25.70 -14.99
N LYS A 313 23.94 25.91 -15.01
CA LYS A 313 24.77 25.81 -16.22
C LYS A 313 24.74 24.40 -16.81
N GLN A 314 24.90 23.36 -15.98
CA GLN A 314 24.87 21.97 -16.43
C GLN A 314 23.52 21.61 -17.05
N LEU A 315 22.42 22.03 -16.41
CA LEU A 315 21.07 21.81 -16.92
C LEU A 315 20.88 22.51 -18.29
N LYS A 316 21.27 23.79 -18.42
CA LYS A 316 21.19 24.56 -19.67
C LYS A 316 21.98 23.89 -20.81
N GLU A 317 23.16 23.36 -20.49
CA GLU A 317 24.01 22.66 -21.46
C GLU A 317 23.42 21.33 -21.90
N ASP A 318 22.88 20.53 -20.97
CA ASP A 318 22.23 19.26 -21.28
C ASP A 318 20.99 19.47 -22.15
N PHE A 319 20.22 20.54 -21.90
CA PHE A 319 19.12 20.97 -22.79
C PHE A 319 19.62 21.37 -24.18
N ARG A 320 20.72 22.11 -24.28
CA ARG A 320 21.32 22.48 -25.58
C ARG A 320 21.72 21.24 -26.38
N ARG A 321 22.40 20.28 -25.74
CA ARG A 321 22.76 19.00 -26.38
C ARG A 321 21.54 18.21 -26.82
N HIS A 322 20.48 18.18 -26.01
CA HIS A 322 19.23 17.53 -26.37
C HIS A 322 18.61 18.18 -27.61
N LYS A 323 18.53 19.51 -27.65
CA LYS A 323 18.00 20.26 -28.80
C LYS A 323 18.80 20.02 -30.08
N GLU A 324 20.12 20.01 -29.99
CA GLU A 324 21.01 19.69 -31.13
C GLU A 324 20.79 18.26 -31.61
N LYS A 325 20.67 17.28 -30.71
CA LYS A 325 20.32 15.89 -31.05
C LYS A 325 18.95 15.80 -31.75
N PHE A 326 17.94 16.55 -31.29
CA PHE A 326 16.62 16.61 -31.93
C PHE A 326 16.72 17.19 -33.35
N HIS A 327 17.43 18.30 -33.56
CA HIS A 327 17.65 18.89 -34.88
C HIS A 327 18.44 17.97 -35.83
N LEU A 328 19.50 17.33 -35.35
CA LEU A 328 20.27 16.35 -36.12
C LEU A 328 19.45 15.12 -36.51
N THR A 329 18.48 14.74 -35.66
CA THR A 329 17.54 13.65 -35.96
C THR A 329 16.54 14.08 -37.03
N GLU A 330 16.00 15.30 -36.97
CA GLU A 330 15.13 15.84 -38.04
C GLU A 330 15.85 15.97 -39.39
N GLU A 331 17.12 16.41 -39.42
CA GLU A 331 17.91 16.50 -40.65
C GLU A 331 18.24 15.13 -41.25
N LYS A 332 18.39 14.08 -40.41
CA LYS A 332 18.58 12.70 -40.88
C LYS A 332 17.29 12.11 -41.48
N PHE A 333 16.12 12.39 -40.89
CA PHE A 333 14.84 11.92 -41.42
C PHE A 333 14.40 12.61 -42.72
N LEU A 334 14.87 13.83 -42.98
CA LEU A 334 14.65 14.52 -44.26
C LEU A 334 15.54 13.98 -45.40
N ASN A 335 16.62 13.26 -45.07
CA ASN A 335 17.61 12.74 -46.03
C ASN A 335 17.65 11.20 -46.14
N SER A 336 16.77 10.46 -45.45
CA SER A 336 16.79 8.99 -45.43
C SER A 336 15.89 8.36 -46.51
N ASP A 337 16.36 8.31 -47.76
CA ASP A 337 15.83 7.41 -48.80
C ASP A 337 16.57 6.05 -48.85
N ASN A 338 17.48 5.77 -47.90
CA ASN A 338 18.23 4.52 -47.84
C ASN A 338 17.76 3.61 -46.70
N PRO A 339 17.35 2.35 -46.98
CA PRO A 339 16.80 1.42 -45.99
C PRO A 339 17.83 0.74 -45.06
N ASP A 340 19.11 1.10 -45.15
CA ASP A 340 20.22 0.38 -44.46
C ASP A 340 20.96 1.21 -43.37
N ASP A 341 20.46 2.36 -42.93
CA ASP A 341 21.13 3.10 -41.85
C ASP A 341 20.79 2.47 -40.48
N PRO A 342 21.77 2.04 -39.66
CA PRO A 342 21.52 1.41 -38.37
C PRO A 342 20.82 2.39 -37.42
N GLN A 343 19.65 2.01 -36.91
CA GLN A 343 18.98 2.81 -35.88
C GLN A 343 19.90 3.00 -34.65
N PRO A 344 19.95 4.21 -34.06
CA PRO A 344 20.73 4.44 -32.86
C PRO A 344 20.16 3.58 -31.73
N THR A 345 20.98 2.65 -31.21
CA THR A 345 20.67 1.88 -30.02
C THR A 345 20.46 2.83 -28.83
N PRO A 346 19.35 2.71 -28.07
CA PRO A 346 19.14 3.54 -26.90
C PRO A 346 20.28 3.38 -25.90
N GLU A 347 20.80 4.51 -25.41
CA GLU A 347 21.87 4.56 -24.41
C GLU A 347 21.39 3.83 -23.14
N PRO A 348 22.13 2.83 -22.62
CA PRO A 348 21.66 2.00 -21.52
C PRO A 348 21.59 2.82 -20.23
N VAL A 349 20.39 3.23 -19.83
CA VAL A 349 20.14 3.82 -18.52
C VAL A 349 20.32 2.75 -17.45
N LEU A 350 21.39 2.87 -16.66
CA LEU A 350 21.62 2.03 -15.48
C LEU A 350 20.52 2.31 -14.46
N LEU A 351 19.58 1.38 -14.33
CA LEU A 351 18.54 1.44 -13.30
C LEU A 351 19.17 1.23 -11.91
N PRO A 352 18.69 1.94 -10.87
CA PRO A 352 19.17 1.74 -9.50
C PRO A 352 18.98 0.27 -9.07
N ASP A 353 20.04 -0.33 -8.51
CA ASP A 353 19.96 -1.67 -7.94
C ASP A 353 18.94 -1.69 -6.79
N MET A 354 18.06 -2.68 -6.83
CA MET A 354 16.96 -2.80 -5.87
C MET A 354 17.48 -3.49 -4.61
N ALA A 355 17.46 -2.79 -3.47
CA ALA A 355 17.92 -3.32 -2.19
C ALA A 355 16.92 -4.37 -1.67
N VAL A 356 17.29 -5.66 -1.77
CA VAL A 356 16.53 -6.80 -1.24
C VAL A 356 16.81 -6.93 0.27
N PRO A 357 15.83 -7.30 1.11
CA PRO A 357 16.10 -7.60 2.53
C PRO A 357 17.21 -8.65 2.69
N PRO A 358 18.09 -8.51 3.69
CA PRO A 358 19.20 -9.44 3.90
C PRO A 358 18.68 -10.82 4.33
N SER A 359 18.83 -11.84 3.47
CA SER A 359 18.50 -13.23 3.79
C SER A 359 19.72 -13.97 4.37
N PHE A 360 19.53 -14.81 5.39
CA PHE A 360 20.59 -15.62 6.00
C PHE A 360 20.86 -16.98 5.31
N ASP A 361 20.12 -17.30 4.24
CA ASP A 361 20.30 -18.55 3.49
C ASP A 361 21.49 -18.49 2.52
N SER A 362 22.30 -19.55 2.53
CA SER A 362 23.46 -19.72 1.62
C SER A 362 23.09 -19.85 0.14
N ASP A 363 21.81 -20.09 -0.18
CA ASP A 363 21.27 -20.27 -1.54
C ASP A 363 20.53 -19.02 -2.05
N CYS A 364 20.86 -17.82 -1.56
CA CYS A 364 20.22 -16.57 -1.95
C CYS A 364 20.36 -16.29 -3.46
N HIS A 365 19.30 -16.58 -4.22
CA HIS A 365 19.20 -16.32 -5.66
C HIS A 365 18.89 -14.84 -5.99
N SER A 366 19.38 -13.89 -5.21
CA SER A 366 19.12 -12.44 -5.36
C SER A 366 19.43 -11.88 -6.76
N HIS A 367 20.29 -12.57 -7.52
CA HIS A 367 20.68 -12.21 -8.88
C HIS A 367 19.68 -12.67 -9.96
N ARG A 368 18.64 -13.46 -9.62
CA ARG A 368 17.67 -14.01 -10.58
C ARG A 368 16.49 -13.10 -10.93
N TYR A 369 16.26 -12.01 -10.18
CA TYR A 369 15.11 -11.12 -10.37
C TYR A 369 15.54 -9.71 -10.76
N ARG A 370 16.39 -9.63 -11.80
CA ARG A 370 16.79 -8.35 -12.39
C ARG A 370 15.71 -7.84 -13.34
N CYS A 371 15.57 -6.52 -13.41
CA CYS A 371 14.72 -5.86 -14.38
C CYS A 371 15.08 -6.35 -15.79
N LEU A 372 14.09 -6.86 -16.52
CA LEU A 372 14.27 -7.23 -17.92
C LEU A 372 13.98 -5.99 -18.75
N VAL A 373 15.03 -5.41 -19.32
CA VAL A 373 14.92 -4.40 -20.37
C VAL A 373 15.11 -5.14 -21.70
N SER A 374 14.04 -5.30 -22.45
CA SER A 374 14.12 -5.86 -23.81
C SER A 374 14.60 -4.78 -24.79
N ASN A 375 15.17 -5.19 -25.93
CA ASN A 375 15.61 -4.29 -27.00
C ASN A 375 14.50 -3.34 -27.51
N GLU A 376 13.23 -3.67 -27.26
CA GLU A 376 12.06 -2.89 -27.67
C GLU A 376 11.44 -2.04 -26.56
N GLN A 377 12.24 -1.45 -25.66
CA GLN A 377 11.77 -0.50 -24.63
C GLN A 377 10.71 -1.04 -23.64
N TRP A 378 10.57 -2.36 -23.53
CA TRP A 378 9.77 -2.98 -22.49
C TRP A 378 10.56 -3.02 -21.18
N LEU A 379 10.01 -2.39 -20.16
CA LEU A 379 10.57 -2.32 -18.83
C LEU A 379 9.70 -3.17 -17.90
N VAL A 380 10.17 -4.36 -17.57
CA VAL A 380 9.48 -5.25 -16.63
C VAL A 380 10.16 -5.16 -15.27
N ARG A 381 9.43 -4.70 -14.25
CA ARG A 381 9.92 -4.58 -12.88
C ARG A 381 9.05 -5.40 -11.93
N PRO A 382 9.61 -6.24 -11.06
CA PRO A 382 8.82 -6.86 -10.01
C PRO A 382 8.52 -5.82 -8.91
N VAL A 383 7.36 -5.94 -8.26
CA VAL A 383 6.91 -5.05 -7.18
C VAL A 383 7.20 -5.73 -5.85
N LEU A 384 8.08 -5.13 -5.04
CA LEU A 384 8.44 -5.63 -3.71
C LEU A 384 7.35 -5.34 -2.69
N ASP A 385 6.98 -6.35 -1.91
CA ASP A 385 6.30 -6.19 -0.63
C ASP A 385 7.35 -6.07 0.50
N PRO A 386 7.53 -4.89 1.10
CA PRO A 386 8.47 -4.70 2.21
C PRO A 386 8.04 -5.40 3.51
N GLN A 387 6.85 -6.00 3.58
CA GLN A 387 6.33 -6.75 4.73
C GLN A 387 6.39 -8.28 4.55
N GLY A 388 7.11 -8.78 3.54
CA GLY A 388 7.27 -10.21 3.27
C GLY A 388 7.88 -10.99 4.43
N TRP A 389 7.47 -12.26 4.58
CA TRP A 389 7.98 -13.18 5.59
C TRP A 389 9.39 -13.67 5.24
N ASP A 390 10.16 -14.10 6.25
CA ASP A 390 11.43 -14.81 6.01
C ASP A 390 11.14 -16.07 5.15
N HIS A 391 11.89 -16.23 4.05
CA HIS A 391 11.69 -17.21 2.96
C HIS A 391 10.56 -16.93 1.95
N ASP A 392 9.84 -15.80 2.04
CA ASP A 392 9.05 -15.30 0.93
C ASP A 392 9.95 -14.54 -0.05
N VAL A 393 9.68 -14.64 -1.36
CA VAL A 393 10.50 -13.93 -2.38
C VAL A 393 10.25 -12.41 -2.32
N GLY A 394 9.24 -11.99 -1.55
CA GLY A 394 8.90 -10.59 -1.31
C GLY A 394 8.37 -9.89 -2.55
N PHE A 395 7.98 -10.61 -3.60
CA PHE A 395 7.40 -10.04 -4.81
C PHE A 395 5.93 -10.41 -4.93
N ASP A 396 5.05 -9.44 -4.67
CA ASP A 396 3.61 -9.63 -4.76
C ASP A 396 3.05 -9.26 -6.14
N GLY A 397 3.83 -8.58 -6.99
CA GLY A 397 3.36 -8.17 -8.31
C GLY A 397 4.42 -7.96 -9.37
N ILE A 398 3.94 -7.71 -10.59
CA ILE A 398 4.72 -7.36 -11.76
C ILE A 398 4.20 -6.03 -12.28
N ASN A 399 5.12 -5.09 -12.52
CA ASN A 399 4.89 -3.85 -13.22
C ASN A 399 5.54 -3.93 -14.61
N LEU A 400 4.78 -3.54 -15.62
CA LEU A 400 5.13 -3.53 -17.03
C LEU A 400 4.96 -2.11 -17.53
N GLU A 401 6.05 -1.48 -17.95
CA GLU A 401 6.05 -0.13 -18.51
C GLU A 401 6.64 -0.20 -19.92
N THR A 402 5.98 0.40 -20.90
CA THR A 402 6.56 0.65 -22.22
C THR A 402 6.08 1.98 -22.75
N THR A 403 6.99 2.71 -23.37
CA THR A 403 6.73 4.00 -24.00
C THR A 403 7.47 4.02 -25.31
N THR A 404 6.74 4.11 -26.42
CA THR A 404 7.32 4.05 -27.76
C THR A 404 6.66 5.07 -28.66
N GLU A 405 7.48 5.77 -29.44
CA GLU A 405 7.03 6.59 -30.56
C GLU A 405 6.82 5.68 -31.77
N ILE A 406 5.58 5.49 -32.20
CA ILE A 406 5.24 4.57 -33.30
C ILE A 406 5.50 5.26 -34.65
N LYS A 407 5.20 6.56 -34.74
CA LYS A 407 5.39 7.42 -35.91
C LYS A 407 5.69 8.84 -35.42
N LYS A 408 6.29 9.67 -36.29
CA LYS A 408 6.54 11.09 -35.99
C LYS A 408 5.30 11.72 -35.35
N ASN A 409 5.48 12.28 -34.16
CA ASN A 409 4.45 12.98 -33.38
C ASN A 409 3.34 12.08 -32.79
N VAL A 410 3.44 10.76 -32.88
CA VAL A 410 2.50 9.80 -32.27
C VAL A 410 3.23 8.97 -31.21
N TYR A 411 2.92 9.27 -29.96
CA TYR A 411 3.47 8.60 -28.79
C TYR A 411 2.47 7.64 -28.20
N THR A 412 2.93 6.46 -27.81
CA THR A 412 2.11 5.47 -27.10
C THR A 412 2.77 5.06 -25.82
N SER A 413 1.99 4.95 -24.75
CA SER A 413 2.41 4.44 -23.46
C SER A 413 1.48 3.33 -23.01
N VAL A 414 2.06 2.26 -22.50
CA VAL A 414 1.33 1.15 -21.88
C VAL A 414 1.99 0.87 -20.55
N VAL A 415 1.20 1.02 -19.49
CA VAL A 415 1.58 0.69 -18.13
C VAL A 415 0.61 -0.37 -17.61
N GLY A 416 1.15 -1.40 -16.97
CA GLY A 416 0.38 -2.53 -16.48
C GLY A 416 0.98 -3.05 -15.19
N GLN A 417 0.25 -2.94 -14.10
CA GLN A 417 0.60 -3.55 -12.83
C GLN A 417 -0.39 -4.68 -12.51
N MET A 418 0.15 -5.85 -12.16
CA MET A 418 -0.62 -6.98 -11.68
C MET A 418 -0.09 -7.38 -10.32
N ASN A 419 -0.97 -7.49 -9.34
CA ASN A 419 -0.64 -7.95 -7.99
C ASN A 419 -1.57 -9.13 -7.63
N LYS A 420 -1.00 -10.18 -7.03
CA LYS A 420 -1.73 -11.38 -6.62
C LYS A 420 -1.46 -11.69 -5.15
N ASN A 421 -2.42 -11.33 -4.30
CA ASN A 421 -2.42 -11.74 -2.90
C ASN A 421 -3.03 -13.14 -2.74
N LYS A 422 -2.89 -13.74 -1.55
CA LYS A 422 -3.51 -15.04 -1.21
C LYS A 422 -5.05 -15.05 -1.36
N GLN A 423 -5.70 -13.89 -1.26
CA GLN A 423 -7.15 -13.76 -1.28
C GLN A 423 -7.70 -13.06 -2.53
N ASP A 424 -6.95 -12.10 -3.10
CA ASP A 424 -7.43 -11.24 -4.19
C ASP A 424 -6.39 -11.05 -5.30
N PHE A 425 -6.88 -10.95 -6.53
CA PHE A 425 -6.08 -10.59 -7.70
C PHE A 425 -6.46 -9.18 -8.16
N SER A 426 -5.51 -8.26 -8.15
CA SER A 426 -5.72 -6.89 -8.61
C SER A 426 -4.90 -6.63 -9.87
N VAL A 427 -5.58 -6.07 -10.87
CA VAL A 427 -4.98 -5.65 -12.14
C VAL A 427 -5.26 -4.17 -12.31
N GLN A 428 -4.23 -3.42 -12.63
CA GLN A 428 -4.31 -2.04 -13.09
C GLN A 428 -3.55 -1.94 -14.41
N SER A 429 -4.21 -1.45 -15.45
CA SER A 429 -3.58 -1.20 -16.74
C SER A 429 -4.04 0.15 -17.27
N GLU A 430 -3.10 0.92 -17.80
CA GLU A 430 -3.30 2.22 -18.42
C GLU A 430 -2.61 2.19 -19.78
N CYS A 431 -3.38 2.34 -20.84
CA CYS A 431 -2.89 2.40 -22.21
C CYS A 431 -3.27 3.76 -22.78
N ALA A 432 -2.29 4.58 -23.16
CA ALA A 432 -2.55 5.90 -23.74
C ALA A 432 -1.81 6.08 -25.07
N ALA A 433 -2.42 6.83 -25.96
CA ALA A 433 -1.85 7.29 -27.21
C ALA A 433 -2.04 8.80 -27.31
N ALA A 434 -1.00 9.53 -27.70
CA ALA A 434 -1.03 10.97 -27.87
C ALA A 434 -0.46 11.35 -29.24
N TYR A 435 -1.15 12.25 -29.92
CA TYR A 435 -0.70 12.91 -31.14
C TYR A 435 -0.40 14.38 -30.82
N VAL A 436 0.85 14.80 -31.03
CA VAL A 436 1.33 16.16 -30.73
C VAL A 436 1.55 16.91 -32.04
N ASP A 437 0.67 17.84 -32.40
CA ASP A 437 0.93 18.71 -33.55
C ASP A 437 1.99 19.78 -33.20
N PRO A 438 3.14 19.90 -33.92
CA PRO A 438 4.22 20.83 -33.57
C PRO A 438 3.83 22.31 -33.50
N CYS A 439 2.75 22.71 -34.18
CA CYS A 439 2.25 24.09 -34.18
C CYS A 439 0.77 24.19 -33.73
N GLY A 440 0.21 23.10 -33.21
CA GLY A 440 -1.23 22.96 -33.03
C GLY A 440 -1.64 22.25 -31.74
N PRO A 441 -2.86 21.73 -31.68
CA PRO A 441 -3.39 21.05 -30.51
C PRO A 441 -2.78 19.65 -30.32
N THR A 442 -2.61 19.24 -29.07
CA THR A 442 -2.25 17.87 -28.69
C THR A 442 -3.52 17.09 -28.40
N TYR A 443 -3.72 15.98 -29.09
CA TYR A 443 -4.83 15.06 -28.86
C TYR A 443 -4.31 13.84 -28.14
N SER A 444 -4.96 13.42 -27.06
CA SER A 444 -4.66 12.15 -26.41
C SER A 444 -5.91 11.31 -26.21
N MET A 445 -5.73 10.01 -26.21
CA MET A 445 -6.76 9.01 -25.98
C MET A 445 -6.17 7.91 -25.13
N GLY A 446 -6.87 7.55 -24.06
CA GLY A 446 -6.43 6.54 -23.11
C GLY A 446 -7.53 5.59 -22.69
N VAL A 447 -7.11 4.39 -22.28
CA VAL A 447 -7.95 3.34 -21.72
C VAL A 447 -7.32 2.90 -20.41
N ASP A 448 -8.07 3.07 -19.34
CA ASP A 448 -7.74 2.57 -18.01
C ASP A 448 -8.58 1.35 -17.69
N VAL A 449 -7.96 0.33 -17.14
CA VAL A 449 -8.62 -0.86 -16.61
C VAL A 449 -8.14 -1.06 -15.19
N GLN A 450 -9.06 -1.03 -14.22
CA GLN A 450 -8.76 -1.24 -12.81
C GLN A 450 -9.67 -2.31 -12.22
N SER A 451 -9.12 -3.28 -11.51
CA SER A 451 -9.87 -4.26 -10.74
C SER A 451 -10.44 -3.62 -9.47
N SER A 452 -11.75 -3.75 -9.25
CA SER A 452 -12.45 -3.30 -8.05
C SER A 452 -13.28 -4.45 -7.47
N GLY A 453 -12.65 -5.25 -6.60
CA GLY A 453 -13.25 -6.47 -6.07
C GLY A 453 -13.34 -7.56 -7.13
N LYS A 454 -14.56 -8.00 -7.48
CA LYS A 454 -14.80 -9.01 -8.54
C LYS A 454 -15.07 -8.41 -9.92
N ASP A 455 -15.29 -7.11 -10.00
CA ASP A 455 -15.65 -6.39 -11.23
C ASP A 455 -14.49 -5.53 -11.73
N LEU A 456 -14.46 -5.29 -13.05
CA LEU A 456 -13.49 -4.40 -13.69
C LEU A 456 -14.12 -3.03 -13.95
N VAL A 457 -13.42 -1.97 -13.56
CA VAL A 457 -13.71 -0.58 -13.97
C VAL A 457 -12.90 -0.33 -15.24
N CYS A 458 -13.58 -0.03 -16.35
CA CYS A 458 -12.90 0.39 -17.58
C CYS A 458 -13.25 1.85 -17.87
N THR A 459 -12.25 2.72 -17.99
CA THR A 459 -12.43 4.14 -18.33
C THR A 459 -11.74 4.44 -19.63
N ILE A 460 -12.50 4.82 -20.65
CA ILE A 460 -11.99 5.35 -21.90
C ILE A 460 -12.03 6.87 -21.77
N HIS A 461 -10.92 7.55 -22.04
CA HIS A 461 -10.85 9.00 -21.98
C HIS A 461 -10.15 9.57 -23.21
N SER A 462 -10.54 10.77 -23.60
CA SER A 462 -9.91 11.53 -24.68
C SER A 462 -9.75 12.96 -24.24
N ASN A 463 -8.54 13.49 -24.39
CA ASN A 463 -8.19 14.86 -24.04
C ASN A 463 -7.69 15.61 -25.27
N THR A 464 -7.92 16.92 -25.29
CA THR A 464 -7.46 17.84 -26.33
C THR A 464 -6.89 19.06 -25.66
N LYS A 465 -5.57 19.22 -25.74
CA LYS A 465 -4.82 20.34 -25.20
C LYS A 465 -4.50 21.34 -26.30
N ILE A 466 -4.85 22.60 -26.07
CA ILE A 466 -4.69 23.71 -27.02
C ILE A 466 -3.86 24.79 -26.34
N LYS A 467 -2.74 25.16 -26.95
CA LYS A 467 -1.93 26.32 -26.55
C LYS A 467 -2.51 27.56 -27.25
N ASN A 468 -3.30 28.38 -26.55
CA ASN A 468 -3.99 29.52 -27.16
C ASN A 468 -3.17 30.82 -27.09
N ILE A 469 -2.37 30.99 -26.02
CA ILE A 469 -1.47 32.13 -25.78
C ILE A 469 -0.17 31.55 -25.19
N LYS A 470 1.00 32.19 -25.37
CA LYS A 470 2.29 31.73 -24.80
C LYS A 470 2.18 31.25 -23.34
N HIS A 471 1.35 31.91 -22.53
CA HIS A 471 1.21 31.63 -21.10
C HIS A 471 -0.11 30.92 -20.72
N ASN A 472 -0.94 30.50 -21.68
CA ASN A 472 -2.20 29.80 -21.38
C ASN A 472 -2.39 28.51 -22.17
N ILE A 473 -2.65 27.42 -21.46
CA ILE A 473 -2.88 26.08 -21.98
C ILE A 473 -4.26 25.60 -21.51
N ALA A 474 -5.19 25.45 -22.46
CA ALA A 474 -6.50 24.89 -22.21
C ALA A 474 -6.51 23.39 -22.56
N ASP A 475 -7.00 22.53 -21.67
CA ASP A 475 -7.21 21.09 -21.88
C ASP A 475 -8.69 20.73 -21.70
N CYS A 476 -9.28 20.10 -22.71
CA CYS A 476 -10.65 19.63 -22.69
C CYS A 476 -10.66 18.11 -22.78
N GLY A 477 -11.27 17.45 -21.78
CA GLY A 477 -11.31 16.00 -21.67
C GLY A 477 -12.74 15.46 -21.64
N VAL A 478 -12.98 14.34 -22.32
CA VAL A 478 -14.21 13.56 -22.24
C VAL A 478 -13.87 12.14 -21.80
N SER A 479 -14.67 11.56 -20.91
CA SER A 479 -14.46 10.20 -20.42
C SER A 479 -15.76 9.39 -20.42
N LEU A 480 -15.62 8.09 -20.67
CA LEU A 480 -16.66 7.08 -20.59
C LEU A 480 -16.16 5.96 -19.67
N THR A 481 -16.77 5.83 -18.50
CA THR A 481 -16.45 4.77 -17.53
C THR A 481 -17.55 3.72 -17.51
N SER A 482 -17.17 2.46 -17.65
CA SER A 482 -18.04 1.30 -17.45
C SER A 482 -17.69 0.58 -16.15
N PHE A 483 -18.70 0.31 -15.33
CA PHE A 483 -18.57 -0.47 -14.10
C PHE A 483 -19.84 -1.27 -13.82
N ALA A 484 -19.72 -2.58 -13.58
CA ALA A 484 -20.82 -3.47 -13.20
C ALA A 484 -22.11 -3.29 -14.05
N LYS A 485 -21.95 -3.23 -15.39
CA LYS A 485 -23.02 -2.99 -16.40
C LYS A 485 -23.68 -1.61 -16.36
N LYS A 486 -23.13 -0.66 -15.61
CA LYS A 486 -23.53 0.76 -15.62
C LYS A 486 -22.49 1.57 -16.38
N TYR A 487 -22.95 2.63 -17.04
CA TYR A 487 -22.12 3.54 -17.81
C TYR A 487 -22.19 4.94 -17.20
N TYR A 488 -21.04 5.59 -17.15
CA TYR A 488 -20.86 6.95 -16.65
C TYR A 488 -20.14 7.77 -17.72
N VAL A 489 -20.65 8.96 -18.00
CA VAL A 489 -20.07 9.90 -18.96
C VAL A 489 -19.57 11.12 -18.19
N GLY A 490 -18.33 11.51 -18.43
CA GLY A 490 -17.70 12.66 -17.80
C GLY A 490 -17.15 13.64 -18.81
N ALA A 491 -17.20 14.92 -18.50
CA ALA A 491 -16.52 15.99 -19.21
C ALA A 491 -15.68 16.80 -18.23
N LYS A 492 -14.51 17.24 -18.68
CA LYS A 492 -13.52 18.00 -17.94
C LYS A 492 -13.04 19.17 -18.79
N LEU A 493 -12.85 20.31 -18.17
CA LEU A 493 -12.18 21.48 -18.71
C LEU A 493 -11.12 21.91 -17.71
N GLU A 494 -9.88 22.04 -18.17
CA GLU A 494 -8.75 22.51 -17.40
C GLU A 494 -8.11 23.69 -18.13
N ASP A 495 -7.76 24.74 -17.41
CA ASP A 495 -7.09 25.93 -17.92
C ASP A 495 -5.86 26.18 -17.03
N THR A 496 -4.68 26.14 -17.64
CA THR A 496 -3.39 26.34 -16.98
C THR A 496 -2.79 27.66 -17.42
N VAL A 497 -2.70 28.60 -16.48
CA VAL A 497 -2.14 29.93 -16.70
C VAL A 497 -0.80 30.06 -15.99
N PHE A 498 0.21 30.47 -16.74
CA PHE A 498 1.53 30.81 -16.22
C PHE A 498 1.67 32.31 -16.01
N VAL A 499 2.18 32.72 -14.85
CA VAL A 499 2.47 34.13 -14.53
C VAL A 499 3.95 34.26 -14.22
N GLY A 500 4.73 34.66 -15.23
CA GLY A 500 6.20 34.64 -15.16
C GLY A 500 6.74 33.22 -14.93
N LYS A 501 7.97 33.13 -14.41
CA LYS A 501 8.66 31.83 -14.19
C LYS A 501 8.23 31.11 -12.91
N ARG A 502 7.62 31.84 -11.96
CA ARG A 502 7.41 31.37 -10.57
C ARG A 502 5.98 30.96 -10.24
N LEU A 503 4.97 31.46 -10.96
CA LEU A 503 3.57 31.20 -10.62
C LEU A 503 2.89 30.37 -11.71
N LYS A 504 2.30 29.25 -11.30
CA LYS A 504 1.47 28.39 -12.14
C LYS A 504 0.10 28.24 -11.48
N PHE A 505 -0.95 28.65 -12.19
CA PHE A 505 -2.33 28.49 -11.78
C PHE A 505 -2.99 27.43 -12.66
N VAL A 506 -3.65 26.46 -12.05
CA VAL A 506 -4.41 25.42 -12.75
C VAL A 506 -5.84 25.47 -12.23
N LEU A 507 -6.78 25.81 -13.11
CA LEU A 507 -8.20 25.74 -12.83
C LEU A 507 -8.78 24.54 -13.57
N ASN A 508 -9.47 23.67 -12.85
CA ASN A 508 -10.10 22.49 -13.42
C ASN A 508 -11.57 22.47 -13.00
N ALA A 509 -12.45 22.14 -13.93
CA ALA A 509 -13.86 21.96 -13.73
C ALA A 509 -14.33 20.72 -14.48
N GLY A 510 -15.17 19.91 -13.86
CA GLY A 510 -15.69 18.70 -14.48
C GLY A 510 -17.07 18.32 -13.99
N ARG A 511 -17.76 17.55 -14.81
CA ARG A 511 -19.06 16.98 -14.55
C ARG A 511 -19.03 15.51 -14.92
N MET A 512 -19.65 14.67 -14.09
CA MET A 512 -19.84 13.25 -14.39
C MET A 512 -21.29 12.86 -14.14
N GLU A 513 -21.86 12.08 -15.05
CA GLU A 513 -23.25 11.64 -15.02
C GLU A 513 -23.34 10.15 -15.32
N GLY A 514 -24.12 9.42 -14.53
CA GLY A 514 -24.40 8.01 -14.81
C GLY A 514 -25.26 7.37 -13.75
N ALA A 515 -26.01 6.33 -14.15
CA ALA A 515 -26.93 5.58 -13.29
C ALA A 515 -27.94 6.47 -12.51
N GLY A 516 -28.40 7.58 -13.11
CA GLY A 516 -29.37 8.51 -12.52
C GLY A 516 -28.80 9.48 -11.49
N GLN A 517 -27.47 9.58 -11.36
CA GLN A 517 -26.78 10.51 -10.46
C GLN A 517 -25.89 11.47 -11.25
N MET A 518 -25.72 12.68 -10.72
CA MET A 518 -24.86 13.72 -11.28
C MET A 518 -23.89 14.22 -10.21
N ALA A 519 -22.61 14.31 -10.56
CA ALA A 519 -21.57 14.92 -9.75
C ALA A 519 -20.92 16.08 -10.51
N TYR A 520 -20.68 17.17 -9.79
CA TYR A 520 -19.95 18.33 -10.28
C TYR A 520 -18.70 18.48 -9.42
N GLY A 521 -17.62 18.91 -10.03
CA GLY A 521 -16.38 19.09 -9.31
C GLY A 521 -15.52 20.16 -9.94
N GLY A 522 -14.76 20.84 -9.13
CA GLY A 522 -13.75 21.78 -9.59
C GLY A 522 -12.59 21.81 -8.64
N SER A 523 -11.41 22.07 -9.17
CA SER A 523 -10.21 22.30 -8.39
C SER A 523 -9.48 23.54 -8.89
N PHE A 524 -8.97 24.31 -7.94
CA PHE A 524 -8.06 25.41 -8.19
C PHE A 524 -6.74 25.07 -7.51
N GLU A 525 -5.65 25.09 -8.28
CA GLU A 525 -4.31 24.84 -7.80
C GLU A 525 -3.43 26.05 -8.12
N ALA A 526 -2.77 26.59 -7.10
CA ALA A 526 -1.80 27.67 -7.21
C ALA A 526 -0.45 27.13 -6.75
N ASN A 527 0.48 27.03 -7.68
CA ASN A 527 1.86 26.61 -7.45
C ASN A 527 2.79 27.81 -7.55
N PHE A 528 3.46 28.11 -6.45
CA PHE A 528 4.55 29.06 -6.36
C PHE A 528 5.87 28.30 -6.30
N ARG A 529 6.72 28.52 -7.31
CA ARG A 529 8.05 27.95 -7.42
C ARG A 529 9.08 28.88 -6.79
N GLY A 530 10.07 28.29 -6.14
CA GLY A 530 11.25 28.99 -5.65
C GLY A 530 12.04 29.66 -6.77
N GLU A 531 12.94 30.54 -6.37
CA GLU A 531 13.80 31.30 -7.28
C GLU A 531 14.72 30.43 -8.13
N ASP A 532 15.20 29.32 -7.57
CA ASP A 532 16.16 28.42 -8.22
C ASP A 532 15.51 27.19 -8.89
N TYR A 533 14.19 27.21 -9.13
CA TYR A 533 13.51 26.14 -9.88
C TYR A 533 13.95 26.15 -11.35
N PRO A 534 14.26 25.00 -11.99
CA PRO A 534 14.04 23.62 -11.54
C PRO A 534 15.24 22.98 -10.81
N VAL A 535 16.36 23.69 -10.62
CA VAL A 535 17.57 23.16 -9.97
C VAL A 535 17.33 22.84 -8.49
N ARG A 536 16.60 23.70 -7.80
CA ARG A 536 16.13 23.47 -6.43
C ARG A 536 14.61 23.26 -6.44
N ASN A 537 14.17 22.18 -5.81
CA ASN A 537 12.76 21.81 -5.68
C ASN A 537 12.13 22.48 -4.46
N ASP A 538 12.19 23.81 -4.41
CA ASP A 538 11.44 24.61 -3.44
C ASP A 538 10.10 24.99 -4.08
N ASN A 539 8.99 24.57 -3.48
CA ASN A 539 7.66 24.87 -3.99
C ASN A 539 6.64 25.08 -2.85
N VAL A 540 5.67 25.92 -3.12
CA VAL A 540 4.49 26.10 -2.28
C VAL A 540 3.28 25.91 -3.18
N SER A 541 2.48 24.91 -2.86
CA SER A 541 1.29 24.51 -3.60
C SER A 541 0.07 24.69 -2.70
N LEU A 542 -0.91 25.44 -3.18
CA LEU A 542 -2.21 25.59 -2.56
C LEU A 542 -3.25 25.00 -3.50
N THR A 543 -3.94 23.95 -3.08
CA THR A 543 -5.01 23.31 -3.84
C THR A 543 -6.33 23.44 -3.10
N MET A 544 -7.36 23.91 -3.78
CA MET A 544 -8.73 23.98 -3.29
C MET A 544 -9.61 23.14 -4.21
N THR A 545 -10.41 22.25 -3.64
CA THR A 545 -11.25 21.30 -4.38
C THR A 545 -12.68 21.39 -3.85
N VAL A 546 -13.63 21.54 -4.77
CA VAL A 546 -15.06 21.56 -4.49
C VAL A 546 -15.67 20.37 -5.23
N LEU A 547 -16.35 19.49 -4.51
CA LEU A 547 -17.07 18.36 -5.09
C LEU A 547 -18.53 18.42 -4.63
N SER A 548 -19.47 18.36 -5.57
CA SER A 548 -20.91 18.38 -5.32
C SER A 548 -21.53 17.09 -5.84
N LEU A 549 -22.19 16.34 -4.96
CA LEU A 549 -22.95 15.13 -5.30
C LEU A 549 -24.36 15.23 -4.72
N ASN A 550 -25.40 15.13 -5.54
CA ASN A 550 -26.80 15.09 -5.07
C ASN A 550 -27.15 16.22 -4.08
N LYS A 551 -26.65 17.44 -4.30
CA LYS A 551 -26.79 18.65 -3.45
C LYS A 551 -25.97 18.69 -2.17
N GLU A 552 -25.17 17.66 -1.86
CA GLU A 552 -24.14 17.74 -0.83
C GLU A 552 -22.84 18.26 -1.44
N MET A 553 -22.30 19.34 -0.88
CA MET A 553 -21.01 19.91 -1.27
C MET A 553 -19.94 19.56 -0.24
N VAL A 554 -18.82 19.05 -0.72
CA VAL A 554 -17.61 18.79 0.04
C VAL A 554 -16.53 19.76 -0.47
N LEU A 555 -16.07 20.63 0.42
CA LEU A 555 -14.92 21.50 0.19
C LEU A 555 -13.70 20.88 0.86
N SER A 556 -12.61 20.75 0.11
CA SER A 556 -11.31 20.36 0.64
C SER A 556 -10.24 21.36 0.21
N GLY A 557 -9.34 21.69 1.13
CA GLY A 557 -8.17 22.51 0.87
C GLY A 557 -6.92 21.77 1.30
N SER A 558 -5.88 21.81 0.48
CA SER A 558 -4.56 21.30 0.83
C SER A 558 -3.52 22.38 0.58
N LEU A 559 -2.65 22.60 1.55
CA LEU A 559 -1.46 23.43 1.44
C LEU A 559 -0.26 22.52 1.61
N GLN A 560 0.59 22.43 0.59
CA GLN A 560 1.85 21.70 0.66
C GLN A 560 3.00 22.66 0.34
N SER A 561 3.95 22.75 1.25
CA SER A 561 5.13 23.61 1.16
C SER A 561 6.36 22.74 1.36
N GLU A 562 7.23 22.68 0.37
CA GLU A 562 8.52 22.01 0.43
C GLU A 562 9.62 23.04 0.30
N PHE A 563 10.49 23.10 1.31
CA PHE A 563 11.59 24.06 1.37
C PHE A 563 12.80 23.47 2.08
N ARG A 564 13.98 23.95 1.70
CA ARG A 564 15.23 23.66 2.39
C ARG A 564 15.45 24.68 3.51
N LEU A 565 15.41 24.25 4.77
CA LEU A 565 15.65 25.14 5.93
C LEU A 565 17.16 25.31 6.19
N SER A 566 17.96 24.29 5.87
CA SER A 566 19.43 24.30 5.91
C SER A 566 19.97 23.25 4.94
N ARG A 567 21.28 23.24 4.68
CA ARG A 567 21.88 22.38 3.65
C ARG A 567 21.64 20.90 3.83
N SER A 568 21.73 20.46 5.07
CA SER A 568 21.47 19.09 5.48
C SER A 568 19.99 18.84 5.79
N LEU A 569 19.15 19.88 5.92
CA LEU A 569 17.78 19.78 6.42
C LEU A 569 16.74 20.25 5.40
N ARG A 570 16.00 19.29 4.83
CA ARG A 570 14.81 19.53 4.02
C ARG A 570 13.56 19.38 4.87
N ALA A 571 12.64 20.33 4.77
CA ALA A 571 11.34 20.26 5.43
C ALA A 571 10.22 20.29 4.40
N SER A 572 9.23 19.43 4.60
CA SER A 572 7.98 19.42 3.85
C SER A 572 6.83 19.51 4.84
N VAL A 573 5.98 20.51 4.67
CA VAL A 573 4.81 20.76 5.49
C VAL A 573 3.60 20.59 4.59
N SER A 574 2.72 19.66 4.93
CA SER A 574 1.44 19.47 4.26
C SER A 574 0.31 19.62 5.27
N ALA A 575 -0.68 20.43 4.93
CA ALA A 575 -1.86 20.68 5.74
C ALA A 575 -3.09 20.46 4.86
N ASN A 576 -3.89 19.45 5.20
CA ASN A 576 -5.13 19.11 4.52
C ASN A 576 -6.30 19.44 5.43
N LEU A 577 -7.32 20.10 4.89
CA LEU A 577 -8.55 20.46 5.58
C LEU A 577 -9.75 20.00 4.75
N ASN A 578 -10.73 19.37 5.39
CA ASN A 578 -11.99 19.01 4.76
C ASN A 578 -13.16 19.64 5.53
N SER A 579 -14.19 20.07 4.80
CA SER A 579 -15.50 20.55 5.28
C SER A 579 -16.18 19.68 6.35
N ARG A 580 -15.80 18.41 6.47
CA ARG A 580 -16.27 17.49 7.54
C ARG A 580 -15.49 17.62 8.87
N LYS A 581 -14.79 18.74 9.10
CA LYS A 581 -13.97 19.03 10.29
C LYS A 581 -12.83 18.03 10.54
N MET A 582 -12.42 17.29 9.52
CA MET A 582 -11.22 16.46 9.56
C MET A 582 -10.08 17.23 8.90
N GLY A 583 -9.01 17.46 9.66
CA GLY A 583 -7.80 18.08 9.17
C GLY A 583 -6.58 17.23 9.54
N GLN A 584 -5.62 17.14 8.63
CA GLN A 584 -4.35 16.46 8.86
C GLN A 584 -3.21 17.42 8.57
N ILE A 585 -2.33 17.60 9.54
CA ILE A 585 -1.07 18.33 9.36
C ILE A 585 0.04 17.29 9.44
N CYS A 586 0.83 17.18 8.37
CA CYS A 586 2.00 16.32 8.30
C CYS A 586 3.24 17.19 8.05
N ILE A 587 4.20 17.09 8.95
CA ILE A 587 5.51 17.71 8.82
C ILE A 587 6.50 16.58 8.65
N LYS A 588 7.16 16.52 7.49
CA LYS A 588 8.22 15.57 7.21
C LYS A 588 9.53 16.34 7.04
N THR A 589 10.45 16.08 7.96
CA THR A 589 11.81 16.61 7.93
C THR A 589 12.76 15.49 7.52
N SER A 590 13.64 15.76 6.57
CA SER A 590 14.71 14.88 6.14
C SER A 590 16.03 15.58 6.45
N SER A 591 16.83 14.99 7.34
CA SER A 591 18.17 15.49 7.65
C SER A 591 19.23 14.49 7.21
N SER A 592 20.30 14.96 6.57
CA SER A 592 21.50 14.14 6.31
C SER A 592 22.43 14.06 7.54
N GLU A 593 22.16 14.83 8.59
CA GLU A 593 22.91 14.81 9.85
C GLU A 593 22.18 13.95 10.89
N HIS A 594 22.70 12.74 11.15
CA HIS A 594 22.12 11.79 12.11
C HIS A 594 21.90 12.37 13.53
N LEU A 595 22.71 13.37 13.94
CA LEU A 595 22.61 14.03 15.25
C LEU A 595 21.34 14.87 15.42
N GLN A 596 20.85 15.52 14.35
CA GLN A 596 19.64 16.33 14.40
C GLN A 596 18.37 15.46 14.46
N ILE A 597 18.39 14.29 13.80
CA ILE A 597 17.31 13.30 13.90
C ILE A 597 17.25 12.72 15.32
N ALA A 598 18.41 12.42 15.91
CA ALA A 598 18.50 11.95 17.28
C ALA A 598 17.98 12.97 18.31
N SER A 599 18.25 14.27 18.11
CA SER A 599 17.78 15.33 19.01
C SER A 599 16.27 15.55 18.92
N VAL A 600 15.66 15.49 17.73
CA VAL A 600 14.19 15.57 17.55
C VAL A 600 13.49 14.34 18.13
N ALA A 601 14.07 13.15 17.98
CA ALA A 601 13.56 11.93 18.61
C ALA A 601 13.65 12.01 20.15
N LEU A 602 14.79 12.46 20.69
CA LEU A 602 14.99 12.69 22.13
C LEU A 602 14.02 13.73 22.68
N PHE A 603 13.77 14.83 21.97
CA PHE A 603 12.80 15.83 22.37
C PHE A 603 11.36 15.29 22.40
N SER A 604 11.00 14.46 21.41
CA SER A 604 9.68 13.82 21.37
C SER A 604 9.49 12.82 22.53
N ILE A 605 10.53 12.04 22.83
CA ILE A 605 10.56 11.13 23.99
C ILE A 605 10.50 11.92 25.31
N PHE A 606 11.25 13.02 25.42
CA PHE A 606 11.25 13.88 26.61
C PHE A 606 9.90 14.56 26.83
N LYS A 607 9.22 15.00 25.76
CA LYS A 607 7.88 15.58 25.82
C LYS A 607 6.84 14.53 26.23
N PHE A 608 6.97 13.30 25.74
CA PHE A 608 6.14 12.17 26.18
C PHE A 608 6.35 11.84 27.67
N LEU A 609 7.60 11.79 28.12
CA LEU A 609 7.95 11.55 29.53
C LEU A 609 7.49 12.68 30.45
N SER A 610 7.61 13.93 30.02
CA SER A 610 7.16 15.10 30.79
C SER A 610 5.64 15.12 30.95
N ARG A 611 4.88 14.83 29.88
CA ARG A 611 3.41 14.67 29.95
C ARG A 611 2.99 13.57 30.92
N ARG A 612 3.73 12.44 30.94
CA ARG A 612 3.50 11.32 31.86
C ARG A 612 3.82 11.67 33.32
N LYS A 613 4.74 12.63 33.54
CA LYS A 613 5.10 13.13 34.87
C LYS A 613 4.05 14.11 35.41
N GLU A 614 3.49 14.97 34.55
CA GLU A 614 2.32 15.79 34.90
C GLU A 614 1.10 14.95 35.29
N THR A 615 0.80 13.88 34.54
CA THR A 615 -0.31 12.96 34.89
C THR A 615 -0.06 12.24 36.21
N ARG A 616 1.18 11.86 36.54
CA ARG A 616 1.52 11.29 37.86
C ARG A 616 1.38 12.27 39.02
N ASN A 617 1.73 13.55 38.81
CA ASN A 617 1.57 14.57 39.85
C ASN A 617 0.09 14.89 40.10
N LEU A 618 -0.74 14.94 39.05
CA LEU A 618 -2.19 15.09 39.16
C LEU A 618 -2.87 13.90 39.88
N VAL A 619 -2.37 12.67 39.71
CA VAL A 619 -2.89 11.50 40.43
C VAL A 619 -2.50 11.54 41.91
N ASN A 620 -1.32 12.07 42.27
CA ASN A 620 -0.91 12.21 43.66
C ASN A 620 -1.64 13.35 44.39
N GLU A 621 -1.96 14.47 43.73
CA GLU A 621 -2.76 15.57 44.30
C GLU A 621 -4.25 15.22 44.51
N VAL A 622 -4.76 14.17 43.86
CA VAL A 622 -6.13 13.66 44.06
C VAL A 622 -6.19 12.54 45.12
N MET A 623 -5.02 12.04 45.55
CA MET A 623 -4.90 10.97 46.55
C MET A 623 -4.43 11.45 47.94
N ASP A 624 -4.04 12.72 48.07
CA ASP A 624 -3.88 13.44 49.35
C ASP A 624 -5.12 14.32 49.61
#